data_AF-A0A0F9G9C7-F1
#
_entry.id   AF-A0A0F9G9C7-F1
#
_cell.length_a   1.000
_cell.length_b   1.000
_cell.length_c   1.000
_cell.angle_alpha   90.00
_cell.angle_beta   90.00
_cell.angle_gamma   90.00
#
_symmetry.space_group_name_H-M   'P 1'
#
loop_
_entity.id
_entity.type
_entity.pdbx_description
1 polymer ?
#
loop_
_entity_poly.entity_id
_entity_poly.type
_entity_poly.pdbx_seq_one_letter_code
_entity_poly.pdbx_strand_id
1 'polypeptide(L)'
;MTTERQYTWHTDPSHGWLAVPVADLCRLNVQAEISNLSYFDQGRGVVYLEEDLDAQIFINAADPEGHGLDYEEQHTDGQHPIRGLPRFNHKELTT
;
A
#
# COMPACT_ATOMS: atom_id res chain seq x y z
N MET A 1 21.03 -4.50 8.54
CA MET A 1 20.41 -3.34 9.21
C MET A 1 19.04 -3.17 8.59
N THR A 2 18.01 -3.77 9.19
CA THR A 2 16.62 -3.50 8.83
C THR A 2 16.30 -2.14 9.45
N THR A 3 16.47 -1.07 8.67
CA THR A 3 15.86 0.22 9.03
C THR A 3 14.38 -0.03 9.17
N GLU A 4 13.86 0.08 10.39
CA GLU A 4 12.42 0.07 10.67
C GLU A 4 11.79 1.17 9.81
N ARG A 5 10.97 0.75 8.85
CA ARG A 5 10.23 1.65 7.98
C ARG A 5 8.81 1.68 8.52
N GLN A 6 8.42 2.84 9.02
CA GLN A 6 7.06 3.10 9.44
C GLN A 6 6.20 3.40 8.19
N TYR A 7 5.07 2.71 8.07
CA TYR A 7 4.09 2.93 7.01
C TYR A 7 2.93 3.81 7.50
N THR A 8 2.02 4.17 6.61
CA THR A 8 0.80 4.91 6.99
C THR A 8 -0.42 4.14 6.52
N TRP A 9 -1.36 3.89 7.42
CA TRP A 9 -2.65 3.30 7.14
C TRP A 9 -3.70 4.41 7.04
N HIS A 10 -4.16 4.71 5.84
CA HIS A 10 -5.21 5.71 5.63
C HIS A 10 -6.57 5.06 5.74
N THR A 11 -7.52 5.69 6.44
CA THR A 11 -8.91 5.20 6.50
C THR A 11 -9.90 6.32 6.23
N ASP A 12 -11.05 5.93 5.66
CA ASP A 12 -12.29 6.68 5.72
C ASP A 12 -13.41 5.81 6.29
N PRO A 13 -14.64 6.30 6.51
CA PRO A 13 -15.70 5.50 7.13
C PRO A 13 -16.11 4.27 6.33
N SER A 14 -15.66 4.13 5.09
CA SER A 14 -16.02 3.01 4.21
C SER A 14 -14.87 2.03 3.98
N HIS A 15 -13.60 2.47 4.03
CA HIS A 15 -12.48 1.63 3.63
C HIS A 15 -11.11 2.17 4.10
N GLY A 16 -10.08 1.34 3.97
CA GLY A 16 -8.69 1.64 4.31
C GLY A 16 -7.69 1.34 3.20
N TRP A 17 -6.52 1.97 3.29
CA TRP A 17 -5.40 1.74 2.39
C TRP A 17 -4.04 1.88 3.08
N LEU A 18 -3.17 0.89 2.91
CA LEU A 18 -1.78 0.96 3.36
C LEU A 18 -0.92 1.68 2.32
N ALA A 19 -0.29 2.80 2.70
CA ALA A 19 0.64 3.52 1.85
C ALA A 19 2.00 2.82 1.78
N VAL A 20 2.34 2.26 0.62
CA VAL A 20 3.58 1.50 0.40
C VAL A 20 4.39 2.11 -0.75
N PRO A 21 5.68 2.41 -0.55
CA PRO A 21 6.56 2.81 -1.65
C PRO A 21 6.67 1.72 -2.71
N VAL A 22 6.63 2.10 -4.00
CA VAL A 22 6.83 1.18 -5.13
C VAL A 22 8.12 0.36 -4.97
N ALA A 23 9.18 0.98 -4.45
CA ALA A 23 10.46 0.32 -4.21
C ALA A 23 10.34 -0.89 -3.27
N ASP A 24 9.44 -0.85 -2.28
CA ASP A 24 9.23 -1.99 -1.37
C ASP A 24 8.43 -3.10 -2.02
N LEU A 25 7.39 -2.77 -2.81
CA LEU A 25 6.67 -3.78 -3.60
C LEU A 25 7.61 -4.53 -4.55
N CYS A 26 8.46 -3.79 -5.27
CA CYS A 26 9.46 -4.36 -6.17
C CYS A 26 10.52 -5.18 -5.41
N ARG A 27 11.00 -4.68 -4.26
CA ARG A 27 11.99 -5.38 -3.43
C ARG A 27 11.47 -6.73 -2.91
N LEU A 28 10.19 -6.80 -2.58
CA LEU A 28 9.51 -8.01 -2.13
C LEU A 28 8.95 -8.86 -3.27
N ASN A 29 9.01 -8.35 -4.51
CA ASN A 29 8.51 -8.99 -5.72
C ASN A 29 7.00 -9.34 -5.69
N VAL A 30 6.20 -8.50 -5.02
CA VAL A 30 4.75 -8.68 -4.88
C VAL A 30 3.94 -7.75 -5.78
N GLN A 31 4.58 -6.83 -6.50
CA GLN A 31 3.91 -5.81 -7.32
C GLN A 31 2.95 -6.40 -8.35
N ALA A 32 3.24 -7.59 -8.89
CA ALA A 32 2.40 -8.25 -9.88
C ALA A 32 1.15 -8.93 -9.28
N GLU A 33 1.13 -9.14 -7.96
CA GLU A 33 0.02 -9.73 -7.21
C GLU A 33 -0.99 -8.68 -6.75
N ILE A 34 -0.57 -7.41 -6.68
CA ILE A 34 -1.43 -6.30 -6.27
C ILE A 34 -2.49 -6.05 -7.34
N SER A 35 -3.75 -6.04 -6.88
CA SER A 35 -4.92 -5.85 -7.72
C SER A 35 -5.04 -4.40 -8.20
N ASN A 36 -5.99 -4.19 -9.13
CA ASN A 36 -6.35 -2.84 -9.55
C ASN A 36 -7.24 -2.11 -8.53
N LEU A 37 -7.65 -2.72 -7.42
CA LEU A 37 -8.46 -2.06 -6.37
C LEU A 37 -7.62 -1.06 -5.56
N SER A 38 -6.31 -1.26 -5.54
CA SER A 38 -5.32 -0.31 -5.03
C SER A 38 -5.20 0.94 -5.91
N TYR A 39 -4.67 2.02 -5.33
CA TYR A 39 -4.46 3.30 -6.01
C TYR A 39 -2.98 3.65 -6.12
N PHE A 40 -2.60 4.45 -7.13
CA PHE A 40 -1.22 4.82 -7.38
C PHE A 40 -1.03 6.33 -7.47
N ASP A 41 -0.20 6.88 -6.60
CA ASP A 41 0.38 8.20 -6.76
C ASP A 41 1.74 8.09 -7.45
N GLN A 42 1.71 8.21 -8.78
CA GLN A 42 2.91 8.20 -9.63
C GLN A 42 3.90 9.32 -9.27
N GLY A 43 3.41 10.49 -8.87
CA GLY A 43 4.25 11.63 -8.52
C GLY A 43 5.05 11.39 -7.24
N ARG A 44 4.49 10.63 -6.29
CA ARG A 44 5.14 10.25 -5.03
C ARG A 44 5.83 8.88 -5.07
N GLY A 45 5.54 8.06 -6.07
CA GLY A 45 6.02 6.67 -6.13
C GLY A 45 5.43 5.81 -5.00
N VAL A 46 4.16 6.04 -4.65
CA VAL A 46 3.46 5.36 -3.54
C VAL A 46 2.20 4.68 -4.06
N VAL A 47 2.05 3.40 -3.71
CA VAL A 47 0.83 2.63 -3.95
C VAL A 47 0.05 2.55 -2.64
N TYR A 48 -1.23 2.91 -2.69
CA TYR A 48 -2.17 2.79 -1.59
C TYR A 48 -2.89 1.46 -1.73
N LEU A 49 -2.40 0.46 -1.00
CA LEU A 49 -2.87 -0.91 -1.06
C LEU A 49 -4.23 -1.04 -0.39
N GLU A 50 -5.20 -1.56 -1.12
CA GLU A 50 -6.55 -1.87 -0.63
C GLU A 50 -6.52 -2.81 0.59
N GLU A 51 -7.29 -2.51 1.63
CA GLU A 51 -7.16 -3.16 2.95
C GLU A 51 -7.61 -4.63 3.00
N ASP A 52 -8.64 -4.99 2.22
CA ASP A 52 -9.29 -6.31 2.30
C ASP A 52 -8.48 -7.39 1.56
N LEU A 53 -7.62 -7.00 0.62
CA LEU A 53 -6.88 -7.91 -0.24
C LEU A 53 -5.39 -7.56 -0.34
N ASP A 54 -5.10 -6.37 -0.87
CA ASP A 54 -3.76 -6.04 -1.36
C ASP A 54 -2.77 -5.74 -0.23
N ALA A 55 -3.24 -5.11 0.86
CA ALA A 55 -2.42 -4.81 2.02
C ALA A 55 -1.90 -6.10 2.68
N GLN A 56 -2.74 -7.13 2.77
CA GLN A 56 -2.35 -8.40 3.38
C GLN A 56 -1.26 -9.14 2.58
N ILE A 57 -1.29 -9.05 1.24
CA ILE A 57 -0.24 -9.59 0.37
C ILE A 57 1.11 -8.96 0.74
N PHE A 58 1.15 -7.64 0.88
CA PHE A 58 2.36 -6.92 1.27
C PHE A 58 2.79 -7.27 2.69
N ILE A 59 1.88 -7.25 3.67
CA ILE A 59 2.18 -7.55 5.08
C ILE A 59 2.83 -8.94 5.19
N ASN A 60 2.25 -9.96 4.56
CA ASN A 60 2.78 -11.32 4.58
C ASN A 60 4.18 -11.43 3.99
N ALA A 61 4.47 -10.68 2.93
CA ALA A 61 5.79 -10.67 2.30
C ALA A 61 6.83 -9.85 3.10
N ALA A 62 6.40 -8.77 3.74
CA ALA A 62 7.25 -7.87 4.51
C ALA A 62 7.58 -8.40 5.91
N ASP A 63 6.66 -9.16 6.51
CA ASP A 63 6.77 -9.72 7.86
C ASP A 63 6.27 -11.17 7.89
N PRO A 64 7.06 -12.12 7.35
CA PRO A 64 6.67 -13.53 7.25
C PRO A 64 6.55 -14.22 8.62
N GLU A 65 7.17 -13.66 9.67
CA GLU A 65 7.11 -14.18 11.04
C GLU A 65 5.90 -13.64 11.82
N GLY A 66 5.18 -12.64 11.28
CA GLY A 66 3.95 -12.09 11.87
C GLY A 66 4.17 -11.30 13.16
N HIS A 67 5.29 -10.59 13.29
CA HIS A 67 5.58 -9.70 14.41
C HIS A 67 4.75 -8.40 14.39
N GLY A 68 4.10 -8.08 13.27
CA GLY A 68 3.38 -6.85 13.02
C GLY A 68 4.26 -5.83 12.30
N LEU A 69 3.74 -5.25 11.22
CA LEU A 69 4.34 -4.08 10.59
C LEU A 69 4.09 -2.83 11.43
N ASP A 70 5.10 -1.96 11.51
CA ASP A 70 4.95 -0.65 12.13
C ASP A 70 4.24 0.32 11.15
N TYR A 71 3.10 0.86 11.57
CA TYR A 71 2.35 1.85 10.83
C TYR A 71 1.60 2.81 11.74
N GLU A 72 1.38 4.03 11.25
CA GLU A 72 0.48 5.00 11.87
C GLU A 72 -0.83 5.06 11.11
N GLU A 73 -1.95 5.08 11.83
CA GLU A 73 -3.26 5.25 11.23
C GLU A 73 -3.63 6.74 11.09
N GLN A 74 -4.18 7.11 9.93
CA GLN A 74 -4.71 8.44 9.64
C GLN A 74 -6.14 8.31 9.11
N HIS A 75 -7.11 8.69 9.95
CA HIS A 75 -8.53 8.69 9.61
C HIS A 75 -8.99 10.02 9.02
N THR A 76 -9.89 9.95 8.04
CA THR A 76 -10.67 11.10 7.54
C THR A 76 -12.15 10.82 7.71
N ASP A 77 -12.92 11.74 8.34
CA ASP A 77 -14.35 11.54 8.60
C ASP A 77 -15.25 11.48 7.34
N GLY A 78 -14.71 11.91 6.19
CA GLY A 78 -15.36 11.90 4.89
C GLY A 78 -14.61 11.04 3.87
N GLN A 79 -14.99 11.11 2.59
CA GLN A 79 -14.30 10.36 1.53
C GLN A 79 -12.82 10.74 1.47
N HIS A 80 -11.92 9.74 1.54
CA HIS A 80 -10.49 9.99 1.46
C HIS A 80 -10.07 10.42 0.05
N PRO A 81 -9.17 11.41 -0.11
CA PRO A 81 -8.68 11.86 -1.42
C PRO A 81 -8.00 10.77 -2.27
N ILE A 82 -7.51 9.70 -1.64
CA ILE A 82 -6.90 8.53 -2.31
C ILE A 82 -7.84 7.94 -3.36
N ARG A 83 -9.16 7.97 -3.12
CA ARG A 83 -10.17 7.44 -4.06
C ARG A 83 -10.19 8.16 -5.41
N GLY A 84 -9.62 9.37 -5.50
CA GLY A 84 -9.49 10.14 -6.73
C GLY A 84 -8.20 9.88 -7.50
N LEU A 85 -7.29 9.07 -6.99
CA LEU A 85 -6.03 8.74 -7.65
C LEU A 85 -6.25 7.73 -8.79
N PRO A 86 -5.30 7.63 -9.74
CA PRO A 86 -5.27 6.52 -10.69
C PRO A 86 -5.26 5.17 -9.99
N ARG A 87 -5.93 4.18 -10.57
CA ARG A 87 -5.89 2.79 -10.09
C ARG A 87 -4.51 2.19 -10.38
N PHE A 88 -4.00 1.39 -9.46
CA PHE A 88 -2.71 0.74 -9.63
C PHE A 88 -2.75 -0.29 -10.78
N ASN A 89 -1.69 -0.28 -11.59
CA ASN A 89 -1.45 -1.28 -12.61
C ASN A 89 0.04 -1.59 -12.65
N HIS A 90 0.43 -2.80 -12.25
CA HIS A 90 1.83 -3.21 -12.17
C HIS A 90 2.60 -3.07 -13.49
N LYS A 91 1.91 -3.07 -14.63
CA LYS A 91 2.53 -2.87 -15.96
C LYS A 91 3.13 -1.47 -16.12
N GLU A 92 2.70 -0.51 -15.31
CA GLU A 92 3.27 0.83 -15.26
C GLU A 92 4.65 0.88 -14.58
N LEU A 93 5.04 -0.20 -13.89
CA LEU A 93 6.33 -0.30 -13.20
C LEU A 93 7.43 -0.97 -14.03
N THR A 94 7.08 -1.58 -15.16
CA THR A 94 8.03 -2.20 -16.09
C THR A 94 8.42 -1.21 -17.18
N THR A 95 9.65 -0.69 -17.13
CA THR A 95 10.30 0.02 -18.25
C THR A 95 11.26 -0.93 -18.97
#